data_AF-A0A1X0DLV7-F1
#
_entry.id   AF-A0A1X0DLV7-F1
#
_cell.length_a   1.000
_cell.length_b   1.000
_cell.length_c   1.000
_cell.angle_alpha   90.00
_cell.angle_beta   90.00
_cell.angle_gamma   90.00
#
_symmetry.space_group_name_H-M   'P 1'
#
loop_
_entity.id
_entity.type
_entity.pdbx_description
1 polymer ?
#
loop_
_entity_poly.entity_id
_entity_poly.type
_entity_poly.pdbx_seq_one_letter_code
_entity_poly.pdbx_strand_id
1 'polypeptide(L)'
;MMGMTTGDDAAQRKARGAFFTPAPVARFLFDWAVRSPGDDVLEPSCGEAVFLHQARPGHTGRLTGVELHTGSARRAQRSLRDAGIPATVGVRNFFLHNEFGAYDAVVGNPPYIRYQDFTGADRARARAAALRAGVSLPNLASSWAAFTVHAALQLRPGGRLALVLPAELLTVNYAAGVRQFLMDRFGAVGLVLFEQRVFPGVLEEVVLLLADGYRGDGNVGGAGPADHAGRAGPADHAGGAGHMDLWQVRDADGLAELSESRRWTPPGGGAKWSAGLLSTAGRAALEDATGTGFTPLQSWGDTTLGMVTGNNRFFALSPQRVDALGLTDDDVIDLSPPGSRHLRGLSLTARGLRDLGDAGAASHLFRPAGEPSAAARRYIRAGEDLDVHHAYKCRVRRPWWRVPHLRPADLLLTYMNADTPRLCSNRARAHHLNSVHGVYLRDGVRTLGLDLLPLAALNSVTLLGAETVGRAYGGGLLKIEPREADALPVPSPPLVAAHAAALRALRPRVTALLRTGRLLDAVTCVDAVLLTDGLGLATDQLAALRSDHAALTARRVARGRAAGG
;
A
#
# COMPACT_ATOMS: atom_id res chain seq x y z
N MET A 1 5.91 -23.13 33.69
CA MET A 1 6.23 -21.78 34.22
C MET A 1 7.74 -21.74 34.46
N MET A 2 8.53 -21.44 33.42
CA MET A 2 9.99 -21.23 33.51
C MET A 2 10.25 -19.77 33.11
N GLY A 3 11.08 -19.11 33.92
CA GLY A 3 11.14 -17.66 34.03
C GLY A 3 11.65 -16.93 32.80
N MET A 4 11.05 -15.76 32.58
CA MET A 4 11.59 -14.68 31.77
C MET A 4 12.92 -14.20 32.39
N THR A 5 14.05 -14.69 31.89
CA THR A 5 15.34 -14.05 32.13
C THR A 5 15.57 -12.97 31.08
N THR A 6 15.78 -11.76 31.59
CA THR A 6 15.95 -10.46 30.91
C THR A 6 17.11 -10.44 29.91
N GLY A 7 16.95 -9.71 28.79
CA GLY A 7 18.02 -9.56 27.81
C GLY A 7 17.81 -8.54 26.69
N ASP A 8 16.59 -8.07 26.43
CA ASP A 8 16.33 -6.89 25.57
C ASP A 8 15.00 -6.28 26.03
N ASP A 9 14.91 -4.95 26.14
CA ASP A 9 13.61 -4.29 26.38
C ASP A 9 12.77 -4.28 25.08
N ALA A 10 11.47 -4.01 25.21
CA ALA A 10 10.56 -3.98 24.05
C ALA A 10 10.94 -2.93 22.99
N ALA A 11 11.61 -1.83 23.40
CA ALA A 11 12.04 -0.76 22.50
C ALA A 11 13.26 -1.18 21.67
N GLN A 12 14.22 -1.90 22.26
CA GLN A 12 15.38 -2.47 21.58
C GLN A 12 14.96 -3.55 20.57
N ARG A 13 13.94 -4.35 20.90
CA ARG A 13 13.37 -5.34 19.96
C ARG A 13 12.66 -4.68 18.79
N LYS A 14 11.86 -3.65 19.06
CA LYS A 14 11.18 -2.84 18.04
C LYS A 14 12.17 -2.10 17.12
N ALA A 15 13.24 -1.55 17.68
CA ALA A 15 14.30 -0.87 16.92
C ALA A 15 15.06 -1.82 15.97
N ARG A 16 15.15 -3.11 16.32
CA ARG A 16 15.76 -4.15 15.49
C ARG A 16 14.79 -4.77 14.48
N GLY A 17 13.50 -4.41 14.52
CA GLY A 17 12.46 -4.99 13.66
C GLY A 17 12.24 -6.49 13.89
N ALA A 18 12.62 -7.01 15.07
CA ALA A 18 12.53 -8.42 15.41
C ALA A 18 11.18 -8.71 16.10
N PHE A 19 10.32 -9.48 15.42
CA PHE A 19 9.05 -9.94 15.96
C PHE A 19 9.12 -11.43 16.27
N PHE A 20 8.64 -11.83 17.45
CA PHE A 20 8.61 -13.24 17.83
C PHE A 20 7.60 -14.00 16.98
N THR A 21 8.08 -14.97 16.21
CA THR A 21 7.22 -15.85 15.40
C THR A 21 6.55 -16.90 16.27
N PRO A 22 5.20 -16.98 16.30
CA PRO A 22 4.50 -18.03 17.04
C PRO A 22 4.89 -19.42 16.55
N ALA A 23 5.00 -20.38 17.47
CA ALA A 23 5.39 -21.75 17.16
C ALA A 23 4.52 -22.44 16.09
N PRO A 24 3.18 -22.26 16.04
CA PRO A 24 2.35 -22.82 14.96
C PRO A 24 2.75 -22.31 13.57
N VAL A 25 3.08 -21.01 13.45
CA VAL A 25 3.54 -20.40 12.19
C VAL A 25 4.91 -20.93 11.79
N ALA A 26 5.86 -20.97 12.73
CA ALA A 26 7.20 -21.45 12.47
C ALA A 26 7.18 -22.92 12.02
N ARG A 27 6.40 -23.76 12.71
CA ARG A 27 6.21 -25.17 12.37
C ARG A 27 5.61 -25.34 10.98
N PHE A 28 4.51 -24.64 10.71
CA PHE A 28 3.84 -24.72 9.41
C PHE A 28 4.79 -24.38 8.25
N LEU A 29 5.52 -23.27 8.34
CA LEU A 29 6.46 -22.86 7.28
C LEU A 29 7.62 -23.84 7.13
N PHE A 30 8.15 -24.36 8.23
CA PHE A 30 9.23 -25.34 8.20
C PHE A 30 8.76 -26.67 7.57
N ASP A 31 7.64 -27.22 8.03
CA ASP A 31 7.07 -28.47 7.52
C ASP A 31 6.67 -28.35 6.03
N TRP A 32 6.20 -27.18 5.57
CA TRP A 32 5.91 -26.96 4.15
C TRP A 32 7.17 -26.90 3.28
N ALA A 33 8.23 -26.24 3.77
CA ALA A 33 9.45 -25.99 3.01
C ALA A 33 10.40 -27.20 2.99
N VAL A 34 10.50 -27.94 4.10
CA VAL A 34 11.45 -29.04 4.29
C VAL A 34 10.76 -30.36 3.99
N ARG A 35 11.03 -30.94 2.81
CA ARG A 35 10.33 -32.13 2.29
C ARG A 35 11.09 -33.42 2.55
N SER A 36 12.38 -33.33 2.83
CA SER A 36 13.26 -34.47 3.11
C SER A 36 14.14 -34.20 4.33
N PRO A 37 14.48 -35.22 5.14
CA PRO A 37 15.51 -35.08 6.17
C PRO A 37 16.86 -34.61 5.63
N GLY A 38 17.15 -34.85 4.34
CA GLY A 38 18.39 -34.43 3.69
C GLY A 38 18.37 -33.02 3.08
N ASP A 39 17.29 -32.26 3.23
CA ASP A 39 17.20 -30.90 2.68
C ASP A 39 18.15 -29.95 3.42
N ASP A 40 18.95 -29.19 2.68
CA ASP A 40 19.76 -28.10 3.24
C ASP A 40 18.89 -26.88 3.53
N VAL A 41 18.84 -26.42 4.79
CA VAL A 41 17.94 -25.35 5.25
C VAL A 41 18.71 -24.11 5.72
N LEU A 42 18.23 -22.94 5.30
CA LEU A 42 18.73 -21.64 5.74
C LEU A 42 17.64 -20.80 6.44
N GLU A 43 17.99 -20.24 7.60
CA GLU A 43 17.23 -19.18 8.28
C GLU A 43 18.04 -17.86 8.24
N PRO A 44 17.70 -16.89 7.37
CA PRO A 44 18.59 -15.77 7.00
C PRO A 44 18.65 -14.61 8.01
N SER A 45 17.77 -14.62 9.00
CA SER A 45 17.69 -13.63 10.08
C SER A 45 17.14 -14.28 11.34
N CYS A 46 17.90 -15.21 11.91
CA CYS A 46 17.33 -16.24 12.76
C CYS A 46 16.90 -15.78 14.15
N GLY A 47 17.46 -14.69 14.70
CA GLY A 47 17.07 -14.23 16.04
C GLY A 47 17.27 -15.31 17.11
N GLU A 48 16.18 -15.93 17.55
CA GLU A 48 16.15 -17.07 18.50
C GLU A 48 16.08 -18.46 17.82
N ALA A 49 16.19 -18.51 16.49
CA ALA A 49 16.18 -19.71 15.64
C ALA A 49 14.90 -20.56 15.77
N VAL A 50 13.75 -19.90 15.90
CA VAL A 50 12.45 -20.55 16.12
C VAL A 50 12.06 -21.50 14.98
N PHE A 51 12.53 -21.25 13.75
CA PHE A 51 12.28 -22.13 12.61
C PHE A 51 13.21 -23.34 12.63
N LEU A 52 14.52 -23.15 12.87
CA LEU A 52 15.45 -24.29 13.00
C LEU A 52 15.08 -25.23 14.17
N HIS A 53 14.45 -24.71 15.22
CA HIS A 53 13.89 -25.52 16.31
C HIS A 53 12.76 -26.47 15.88
N GLN A 54 12.20 -26.33 14.68
CA GLN A 54 11.17 -27.22 14.15
C GLN A 54 11.75 -28.45 13.44
N ALA A 55 13.08 -28.54 13.27
CA ALA A 55 13.73 -29.68 12.66
C ALA A 55 13.39 -30.99 13.43
N ARG A 56 12.93 -32.00 12.68
CA ARG A 56 12.58 -33.30 13.24
C ARG A 56 13.85 -34.09 13.64
N PRO A 57 13.78 -34.98 14.64
CA PRO A 57 14.84 -35.94 14.90
C PRO A 57 15.20 -36.73 13.62
N GLY A 58 16.49 -36.89 13.35
CA GLY A 58 16.97 -37.59 12.16
C GLY A 58 17.13 -36.72 10.90
N HIS A 59 16.97 -35.39 11.00
CA HIS A 59 17.37 -34.48 9.94
C HIS A 59 18.89 -34.57 9.71
N THR A 60 19.30 -34.84 8.48
CA THR A 60 20.70 -35.06 8.05
C THR A 60 21.25 -33.93 7.19
N GLY A 61 20.38 -33.12 6.59
CA GLY A 61 20.75 -31.92 5.84
C GLY A 61 21.36 -30.84 6.73
N ARG A 62 22.04 -29.88 6.11
CA ARG A 62 22.68 -28.78 6.84
C ARG A 62 21.63 -27.78 7.30
N LEU A 63 21.58 -27.52 8.61
CA LEU A 63 20.76 -26.47 9.21
C LEU A 63 21.62 -25.22 9.50
N THR A 64 21.37 -24.12 8.79
CA THR A 64 22.15 -22.88 8.90
C THR A 64 21.29 -21.71 9.37
N GLY A 65 21.71 -21.01 10.42
CA GLY A 65 21.14 -19.75 10.87
C GLY A 65 22.11 -18.58 10.63
N VAL A 66 21.59 -17.43 10.21
CA VAL A 66 22.34 -16.18 10.09
C VAL A 66 21.74 -15.14 11.02
N GLU A 67 22.56 -14.53 11.86
CA GLU A 67 22.14 -13.49 12.79
C GLU A 67 23.16 -12.35 12.84
N LEU A 68 22.69 -11.11 12.79
CA LEU A 68 23.55 -9.94 12.76
C LEU A 68 24.20 -9.67 14.13
N HIS A 69 23.47 -9.92 15.21
CA HIS A 69 23.88 -9.60 16.57
C HIS A 69 24.51 -10.79 17.29
N THR A 70 25.77 -10.64 17.69
CA THR A 70 26.56 -11.66 18.41
C THR A 70 25.84 -12.26 19.62
N GLY A 71 25.16 -11.42 20.42
CA GLY A 71 24.44 -11.87 21.60
C GLY A 71 23.26 -12.81 21.28
N SER A 72 22.48 -12.47 20.26
CA SER A 72 21.34 -13.29 19.82
C SER A 72 21.82 -14.59 19.19
N ALA A 73 22.81 -14.53 18.30
CA ALA A 73 23.39 -15.70 17.65
C ALA A 73 23.92 -16.74 18.67
N ARG A 74 24.63 -16.26 19.70
CA ARG A 74 25.14 -17.13 20.78
C ARG A 74 24.01 -17.78 21.58
N ARG A 75 22.90 -17.06 21.81
CA ARG A 75 21.72 -17.63 22.50
C ARG A 75 21.03 -18.68 21.63
N ALA A 76 20.80 -18.39 20.35
CA ALA A 76 20.24 -19.34 19.40
C ALA A 76 21.09 -20.61 19.28
N GLN A 77 22.41 -20.49 19.08
CA GLN A 77 23.32 -21.63 19.01
C GLN A 77 23.30 -22.50 20.28
N ARG A 78 23.21 -21.87 21.46
CA ARG A 78 23.08 -22.61 22.73
C ARG A 78 21.76 -23.36 22.81
N SER A 79 20.65 -22.67 22.55
CA SER A 79 19.30 -23.26 22.57
C SER A 79 19.19 -24.47 21.63
N LEU A 80 19.70 -24.35 20.40
CA LEU A 80 19.70 -25.44 19.42
C LEU A 80 20.53 -26.65 19.90
N ARG A 81 21.73 -26.42 20.46
CA ARG A 81 22.57 -27.49 21.02
C ARG A 81 21.88 -28.17 22.19
N ASP A 82 21.26 -27.41 23.10
CA ASP A 82 20.59 -27.93 24.28
C ASP A 82 19.35 -28.77 23.89
N ALA A 83 18.74 -28.47 22.74
CA ALA A 83 17.67 -29.27 22.12
C ALA A 83 18.18 -30.45 21.27
N GLY A 84 19.51 -30.66 21.18
CA GLY A 84 20.10 -31.74 20.37
C GLY A 84 20.00 -31.54 18.85
N ILE A 85 19.79 -30.30 18.39
CA ILE A 85 19.62 -29.98 16.96
C ILE A 85 20.99 -29.60 16.37
N PRO A 86 21.50 -30.33 15.35
CA PRO A 86 22.83 -30.11 14.77
C PRO A 86 22.85 -28.92 13.78
N ALA A 87 22.49 -27.73 14.27
CA ALA A 87 22.45 -26.50 13.50
C ALA A 87 23.65 -25.57 13.78
N THR A 88 24.06 -24.81 12.77
CA THR A 88 25.14 -23.82 12.87
C THR A 88 24.59 -22.41 12.70
N VAL A 89 24.84 -21.53 13.67
CA VAL A 89 24.44 -20.12 13.66
C VAL A 89 25.66 -19.22 13.49
N GLY A 90 25.70 -18.48 12.39
CA GLY A 90 26.78 -17.53 12.08
C GLY A 90 26.44 -16.09 12.46
N VAL A 91 27.37 -15.40 13.12
CA VAL A 91 27.29 -13.95 13.35
C VAL A 91 27.72 -13.20 12.09
N ARG A 92 26.79 -12.75 11.25
CA ARG A 92 27.12 -12.07 10.00
C ARG A 92 25.97 -11.21 9.48
N ASN A 93 26.31 -10.22 8.65
CA ASN A 93 25.31 -9.51 7.84
C ASN A 93 24.88 -10.42 6.69
N PHE A 94 23.59 -10.74 6.63
CA PHE A 94 23.03 -11.62 5.61
C PHE A 94 23.25 -11.13 4.17
N PHE A 95 23.27 -9.83 3.92
CA PHE A 95 23.52 -9.30 2.57
C PHE A 95 24.96 -9.46 2.08
N LEU A 96 25.87 -9.86 2.98
CA LEU A 96 27.24 -10.27 2.67
C LEU A 96 27.41 -11.78 2.62
N HIS A 97 26.34 -12.51 2.88
CA HIS A 97 26.31 -13.93 2.63
C HIS A 97 26.11 -14.14 1.12
N ASN A 98 27.22 -14.39 0.43
CA ASN A 98 27.27 -14.76 -1.00
C ASN A 98 28.00 -16.09 -1.22
N GLU A 99 28.33 -16.80 -0.14
CA GLU A 99 29.20 -17.97 -0.16
C GLU A 99 28.46 -19.27 -0.53
N PHE A 100 27.12 -19.31 -0.46
CA PHE A 100 26.35 -20.55 -0.62
C PHE A 100 25.00 -20.35 -1.33
N GLY A 101 25.00 -20.35 -2.66
CA GLY A 101 23.81 -20.65 -3.46
C GLY A 101 23.65 -22.17 -3.57
N ALA A 102 23.02 -22.81 -2.57
CA ALA A 102 22.95 -24.27 -2.50
C ALA A 102 21.86 -24.83 -1.56
N TYR A 103 20.92 -24.02 -1.06
CA TYR A 103 19.92 -24.50 -0.11
C TYR A 103 18.69 -25.07 -0.82
N ASP A 104 18.12 -26.11 -0.23
CA ASP A 104 16.82 -26.67 -0.59
C ASP A 104 15.66 -25.79 -0.18
N ALA A 105 15.77 -25.25 1.03
CA ALA A 105 14.72 -24.53 1.69
C ALA A 105 15.29 -23.29 2.39
N VAL A 106 14.60 -22.17 2.22
CA VAL A 106 14.83 -20.97 3.02
C VAL A 106 13.56 -20.66 3.80
N VAL A 107 13.68 -20.62 5.12
CA VAL A 107 12.59 -20.35 6.06
C VAL A 107 12.91 -19.10 6.87
N GLY A 108 11.92 -18.33 7.31
CA GLY A 108 12.20 -17.24 8.25
C GLY A 108 11.17 -16.14 8.36
N ASN A 109 11.48 -15.18 9.23
CA ASN A 109 10.76 -13.93 9.40
C ASN A 109 11.76 -12.77 9.23
N PRO A 110 11.87 -12.18 8.03
CA PRO A 110 12.78 -11.07 7.78
C PRO A 110 12.49 -9.86 8.67
N PRO A 111 13.48 -9.00 8.96
CA PRO A 111 13.24 -7.79 9.74
C PRO A 111 12.40 -6.76 8.98
N TYR A 112 11.49 -6.06 9.67
CA TYR A 112 10.59 -5.04 9.07
C TYR A 112 11.04 -3.60 9.35
N ILE A 113 12.33 -3.33 9.14
CA ILE A 113 12.90 -2.00 9.44
C ILE A 113 12.50 -1.01 8.35
N ARG A 114 11.83 0.08 8.75
CA ARG A 114 11.41 1.18 7.87
C ARG A 114 12.61 2.00 7.40
N TYR A 115 12.47 2.66 6.25
CA TYR A 115 13.55 3.39 5.58
C TYR A 115 14.22 4.51 6.42
N GLN A 116 13.54 5.03 7.43
CA GLN A 116 14.07 6.09 8.30
C GLN A 116 15.16 5.56 9.23
N ASP A 117 15.10 4.28 9.59
CA ASP A 117 16.02 3.60 10.49
C ASP A 117 17.03 2.71 9.73
N PHE A 118 16.74 2.42 8.44
CA PHE A 118 17.63 1.68 7.55
C PHE A 118 18.51 2.63 6.72
N THR A 119 19.70 2.97 7.24
CA THR A 119 20.61 3.97 6.64
C THR A 119 22.00 3.40 6.33
N GLY A 120 22.82 4.16 5.59
CA GLY A 120 24.23 3.84 5.37
C GLY A 120 24.54 2.63 4.47
N ALA A 121 25.61 1.91 4.81
CA ALA A 121 26.20 0.85 4.00
C ALA A 121 25.34 -0.41 3.87
N ASP A 122 24.57 -0.75 4.92
CA ASP A 122 23.70 -1.94 4.91
C ASP A 122 22.55 -1.80 3.91
N ARG A 123 22.01 -0.58 3.76
CA ARG A 123 21.02 -0.29 2.72
C ARG A 123 21.59 -0.39 1.32
N ALA A 124 22.80 0.12 1.10
CA ALA A 124 23.46 0.00 -0.20
C ALA A 124 23.67 -1.48 -0.56
N ARG A 125 24.10 -2.31 0.41
CA ARG A 125 24.29 -3.76 0.23
C ARG A 125 22.96 -4.48 -0.06
N ALA A 126 21.91 -4.18 0.68
CA ALA A 126 20.57 -4.76 0.47
C ALA A 126 20.01 -4.44 -0.92
N ARG A 127 20.17 -3.19 -1.38
CA ARG A 127 19.76 -2.78 -2.73
C ARG A 127 20.61 -3.42 -3.82
N ALA A 128 21.92 -3.51 -3.62
CA ALA A 128 22.81 -4.22 -4.53
C ALA A 128 22.43 -5.71 -4.63
N ALA A 129 22.04 -6.34 -3.52
CA ALA A 129 21.58 -7.72 -3.50
C ALA A 129 20.29 -7.93 -4.30
N ALA A 130 19.29 -7.07 -4.09
CA ALA A 130 18.07 -7.12 -4.89
C ALA A 130 18.33 -6.83 -6.38
N LEU A 131 19.23 -5.90 -6.69
CA LEU A 131 19.59 -5.55 -8.06
C LEU A 131 20.26 -6.70 -8.81
N ARG A 132 21.06 -7.54 -8.14
CA ARG A 132 21.62 -8.78 -8.73
C ARG A 132 20.53 -9.72 -9.24
N ALA A 133 19.37 -9.73 -8.60
CA ALA A 133 18.20 -10.51 -9.02
C ALA A 133 17.35 -9.83 -10.12
N GLY A 134 17.73 -8.62 -10.56
CA GLY A 134 16.95 -7.77 -11.46
C GLY A 134 15.88 -6.90 -10.77
N VAL A 135 15.88 -6.84 -9.43
CA VAL A 135 14.86 -6.10 -8.67
C VAL A 135 15.39 -4.74 -8.22
N SER A 136 14.86 -3.66 -8.81
CA SER A 136 15.17 -2.29 -8.38
C SER A 136 14.30 -1.85 -7.21
N LEU A 137 14.91 -1.69 -6.03
CA LEU A 137 14.23 -1.20 -4.83
C LEU A 137 14.48 0.30 -4.61
N PRO A 138 13.44 1.13 -4.39
CA PRO A 138 13.60 2.54 -4.04
C PRO A 138 14.11 2.72 -2.61
N ASN A 139 14.61 3.92 -2.29
CA ASN A 139 15.09 4.25 -0.94
C ASN A 139 14.02 4.14 0.16
N LEU A 140 12.73 4.11 -0.21
CA LEU A 140 11.60 3.99 0.72
C LEU A 140 11.22 2.53 1.02
N ALA A 141 11.86 1.55 0.38
CA ALA A 141 11.55 0.14 0.59
C ALA A 141 11.95 -0.30 2.00
N SER A 142 11.08 -1.08 2.66
CA SER A 142 11.40 -1.74 3.93
C SER A 142 12.37 -2.90 3.69
N SER A 143 13.17 -3.22 4.71
CA SER A 143 14.26 -4.21 4.60
C SER A 143 13.78 -5.62 4.20
N TRP A 144 12.58 -6.05 4.60
CA TRP A 144 12.00 -7.34 4.22
C TRP A 144 12.05 -7.58 2.70
N ALA A 145 11.85 -6.55 1.88
CA ALA A 145 11.80 -6.68 0.42
C ALA A 145 13.15 -7.14 -0.15
N ALA A 146 14.25 -6.59 0.36
CA ALA A 146 15.59 -7.01 -0.05
C ALA A 146 15.95 -8.38 0.52
N PHE A 147 15.54 -8.67 1.76
CA PHE A 147 15.73 -9.98 2.38
C PHE A 147 15.04 -11.08 1.58
N THR A 148 13.78 -10.89 1.18
CA THR A 148 13.01 -11.87 0.38
C THR A 148 13.73 -12.21 -0.92
N VAL A 149 14.19 -11.18 -1.66
CA VAL A 149 14.88 -11.38 -2.93
C VAL A 149 16.25 -12.06 -2.72
N HIS A 150 17.05 -11.57 -1.76
CA HIS A 150 18.37 -12.15 -1.50
C HIS A 150 18.29 -13.58 -0.93
N ALA A 151 17.25 -13.88 -0.14
CA ALA A 151 16.92 -15.23 0.33
C ALA A 151 16.64 -16.20 -0.82
N ALA A 152 15.83 -15.79 -1.80
CA ALA A 152 15.58 -16.59 -2.98
C ALA A 152 16.86 -16.91 -3.77
N LEU A 153 17.81 -15.96 -3.86
CA LEU A 153 19.11 -16.18 -4.51
C LEU A 153 20.00 -17.21 -3.81
N GLN A 154 19.69 -17.62 -2.57
CA GLN A 154 20.44 -18.68 -1.87
C GLN A 154 19.92 -20.09 -2.21
N LEU A 155 18.79 -20.19 -2.92
CA LEU A 155 18.18 -21.46 -3.28
C LEU A 155 18.85 -22.09 -4.49
N ARG A 156 18.93 -23.42 -4.49
CA ARG A 156 19.21 -24.19 -5.70
C ARG A 156 17.99 -24.23 -6.63
N PRO A 157 18.15 -24.50 -7.93
CA PRO A 157 17.02 -24.78 -8.80
C PRO A 157 16.11 -25.87 -8.21
N GLY A 158 14.79 -25.65 -8.19
CA GLY A 158 13.81 -26.49 -7.51
C GLY A 158 13.61 -26.18 -6.02
N GLY A 159 14.38 -25.25 -5.45
CA GLY A 159 14.32 -24.87 -4.04
C GLY A 159 13.03 -24.11 -3.66
N ARG A 160 12.79 -24.03 -2.33
CA ARG A 160 11.55 -23.55 -1.71
C ARG A 160 11.81 -22.37 -0.78
N LEU A 161 11.00 -21.33 -0.88
CA LEU A 161 11.06 -20.14 -0.04
C LEU A 161 9.77 -20.02 0.80
N ALA A 162 9.90 -20.05 2.12
CA ALA A 162 8.80 -19.96 3.06
C ALA A 162 9.02 -18.85 4.09
N LEU A 163 8.37 -17.70 3.92
CA LEU A 163 8.64 -16.52 4.73
C LEU A 163 7.39 -15.95 5.39
N VAL A 164 7.53 -15.46 6.62
CA VAL A 164 6.58 -14.51 7.21
C VAL A 164 6.91 -13.13 6.62
N LEU A 165 5.97 -12.49 5.93
CA LEU A 165 6.16 -11.18 5.31
C LEU A 165 5.05 -10.22 5.77
N PRO A 166 5.28 -8.89 5.75
CA PRO A 166 4.21 -7.96 6.05
C PRO A 166 3.19 -7.93 4.91
N ALA A 167 1.92 -7.70 5.24
CA ALA A 167 0.84 -7.54 4.25
C ALA A 167 1.06 -6.34 3.31
N GLU A 168 2.07 -5.50 3.57
CA GLU A 168 2.59 -4.53 2.61
C GLU A 168 2.89 -5.16 1.25
N LEU A 169 3.35 -6.42 1.20
CA LEU A 169 3.57 -7.18 -0.03
C LEU A 169 2.37 -7.09 -1.00
N LEU A 170 1.14 -7.09 -0.46
CA LEU A 170 -0.09 -7.08 -1.25
C LEU A 170 -0.34 -5.74 -1.94
N THR A 171 0.08 -4.62 -1.36
CA THR A 171 -0.47 -3.29 -1.72
C THR A 171 0.56 -2.21 -1.99
N VAL A 172 1.78 -2.30 -1.45
CA VAL A 172 2.75 -1.21 -1.59
C VAL A 172 3.41 -1.23 -2.96
N ASN A 173 3.62 -0.04 -3.52
CA ASN A 173 4.16 0.10 -4.88
C ASN A 173 5.63 -0.32 -4.97
N TYR A 174 6.44 -0.11 -3.92
CA TYR A 174 7.85 -0.50 -3.95
C TYR A 174 8.03 -2.03 -4.04
N ALA A 175 7.03 -2.80 -3.61
CA ALA A 175 7.05 -4.26 -3.69
C ALA A 175 6.67 -4.79 -5.08
N ALA A 176 6.35 -3.94 -6.07
CA ALA A 176 6.03 -4.37 -7.43
C ALA A 176 7.14 -5.23 -8.04
N GLY A 177 8.40 -4.82 -7.89
CA GLY A 177 9.54 -5.61 -8.36
C GLY A 177 9.71 -6.95 -7.62
N VAL A 178 9.35 -7.00 -6.33
CA VAL A 178 9.39 -8.25 -5.54
C VAL A 178 8.29 -9.21 -5.98
N ARG A 179 7.06 -8.72 -6.20
CA ARG A 179 5.95 -9.53 -6.71
C ARG A 179 6.26 -10.11 -8.10
N GLN A 180 6.75 -9.27 -9.00
CA GLN A 180 7.18 -9.70 -10.34
C GLN A 180 8.27 -10.77 -10.23
N PHE A 181 9.30 -10.54 -9.42
CA PHE A 181 10.36 -11.50 -9.18
C PHE A 181 9.84 -12.86 -8.67
N LEU A 182 8.93 -12.86 -7.69
CA LEU A 182 8.34 -14.09 -7.16
C LEU A 182 7.57 -14.86 -8.24
N MET A 183 6.74 -14.17 -9.04
CA MET A 183 5.98 -14.81 -10.12
C MET A 183 6.90 -15.34 -11.24
N ASP A 184 7.98 -14.64 -11.56
CA ASP A 184 8.89 -15.06 -12.64
C ASP A 184 9.81 -16.20 -12.23
N ARG A 185 10.33 -16.16 -11.00
CA ARG A 185 11.43 -17.03 -10.55
C ARG A 185 10.98 -18.30 -9.84
N PHE A 186 9.69 -18.47 -9.57
CA PHE A 186 9.15 -19.68 -8.96
C PHE A 186 8.13 -20.35 -9.88
N GLY A 187 8.02 -21.67 -9.80
CA GLY A 187 7.03 -22.45 -10.52
C GLY A 187 5.63 -22.35 -9.91
N ALA A 188 5.57 -22.19 -8.59
CA ALA A 188 4.34 -21.95 -7.85
C ALA A 188 4.57 -20.89 -6.76
N VAL A 189 3.59 -20.01 -6.59
CA VAL A 189 3.58 -19.01 -5.52
C VAL A 189 2.26 -19.11 -4.78
N GLY A 190 2.34 -19.10 -3.45
CA GLY A 190 1.23 -19.27 -2.55
C GLY A 190 1.24 -18.24 -1.43
N LEU A 191 0.07 -17.84 -0.97
CA LEU A 191 -0.08 -16.98 0.21
C LEU A 191 -1.09 -17.55 1.19
N VAL A 192 -0.69 -17.63 2.46
CA VAL A 192 -1.63 -17.83 3.57
C VAL A 192 -1.93 -16.48 4.22
N LEU A 193 -3.20 -16.16 4.28
CA LEU A 193 -3.77 -14.91 4.77
C LEU A 193 -4.51 -15.19 6.07
N PHE A 194 -4.42 -14.25 7.01
CA PHE A 194 -5.10 -14.35 8.30
C PHE A 194 -6.26 -13.36 8.40
N GLU A 195 -7.39 -13.77 8.97
CA GLU A 195 -8.51 -12.87 9.31
C GLU A 195 -8.22 -12.08 10.59
N GLN A 196 -7.52 -12.72 11.52
CA GLN A 196 -7.15 -12.19 12.82
C GLN A 196 -5.63 -12.05 12.93
N ARG A 197 -5.20 -11.29 13.94
CA ARG A 197 -3.77 -11.09 14.18
C ARG A 197 -3.16 -12.34 14.78
N VAL A 198 -2.03 -12.73 14.22
CA VAL A 198 -1.30 -13.93 14.63
C VAL A 198 -0.19 -13.61 15.64
N PHE A 199 0.34 -12.39 15.62
CA PHE A 199 1.49 -11.98 16.41
C PHE A 199 1.03 -11.14 17.62
N PRO A 200 1.22 -11.62 18.87
CA PRO A 200 0.84 -10.87 20.07
C PRO A 200 1.61 -9.55 20.17
N GLY A 201 0.91 -8.44 20.43
CA GLY A 201 1.54 -7.13 20.64
C GLY A 201 2.10 -6.45 19.38
N VAL A 202 1.89 -7.01 18.19
CA VAL A 202 2.34 -6.45 16.92
C VAL A 202 1.17 -5.83 16.16
N LEU A 203 1.38 -4.62 15.62
CA LEU A 203 0.38 -3.89 14.84
C LEU A 203 0.40 -4.24 13.35
N GLU A 204 1.51 -4.81 12.88
CA GLU A 204 1.74 -5.14 11.49
C GLU A 204 1.11 -6.49 11.16
N GLU A 205 0.21 -6.47 10.17
CA GLU A 205 -0.39 -7.65 9.60
C GLU A 205 0.62 -8.40 8.75
N VAL A 206 0.61 -9.72 8.82
CA VAL A 206 1.51 -10.58 8.07
C VAL A 206 0.75 -11.47 7.10
N VAL A 207 1.46 -11.91 6.08
CA VAL A 207 1.09 -12.98 5.17
C VAL A 207 2.19 -14.04 5.21
N LEU A 208 1.84 -15.30 5.02
CA LEU A 208 2.85 -16.34 4.82
C LEU A 208 3.07 -16.53 3.33
N LEU A 209 4.29 -16.33 2.87
CA LEU A 209 4.72 -16.61 1.50
C LEU A 209 5.18 -18.06 1.39
N LEU A 210 4.64 -18.78 0.41
CA LEU A 210 4.99 -20.15 0.05
C LEU A 210 5.39 -20.19 -1.43
N ALA A 211 6.68 -20.12 -1.76
CA ALA A 211 7.14 -20.13 -3.16
C ALA A 211 7.98 -21.38 -3.46
N ASP A 212 7.59 -22.15 -4.47
CA ASP A 212 8.16 -23.46 -4.80
C ASP A 212 8.71 -23.49 -6.24
N GLY A 213 9.71 -24.33 -6.46
CA GLY A 213 10.33 -24.53 -7.76
C GLY A 213 11.14 -23.32 -8.21
N TYR A 214 12.06 -22.83 -7.37
CA TYR A 214 12.95 -21.73 -7.73
C TYR A 214 13.72 -22.05 -9.02
N ARG A 215 13.80 -21.09 -9.96
CA ARG A 215 14.36 -21.32 -11.31
C ARG A 215 15.80 -20.84 -11.50
N GLY A 216 16.42 -20.25 -10.48
CA GLY A 216 17.74 -19.65 -10.61
C GLY A 216 17.75 -18.35 -11.42
N ASP A 217 18.95 -17.90 -11.77
CA ASP A 217 19.21 -16.60 -12.43
C ASP A 217 19.21 -16.68 -13.96
N GLY A 218 18.35 -17.55 -14.54
CA GLY A 218 18.20 -17.69 -16.00
C GLY A 218 18.18 -16.33 -16.71
N ASN A 219 19.18 -16.13 -17.57
CA ASN A 219 19.55 -14.91 -18.28
C ASN A 219 18.32 -14.16 -18.86
N VAL A 220 17.87 -13.10 -18.19
CA VAL A 220 16.99 -12.10 -18.81
C VAL A 220 17.90 -11.13 -19.57
N GLY A 221 18.23 -11.49 -20.82
CA GLY A 221 18.75 -10.56 -21.83
C GLY A 221 20.25 -10.27 -21.80
N GLY A 222 21.05 -11.15 -22.41
CA GLY A 222 22.42 -10.86 -22.82
C GLY A 222 22.82 -11.77 -23.98
N ALA A 223 22.75 -11.25 -25.20
CA ALA A 223 23.26 -11.93 -26.39
C ALA A 223 24.80 -12.02 -26.29
N GLY A 224 25.32 -13.24 -26.09
CA GLY A 224 26.69 -13.61 -26.42
C GLY A 224 26.74 -14.18 -27.85
N PRO A 225 27.90 -14.12 -28.53
CA PRO A 225 27.98 -14.26 -29.97
C PRO A 225 27.62 -15.67 -30.45
N ALA A 226 27.09 -15.69 -31.67
CA ALA A 226 26.50 -16.79 -32.40
C ALA A 226 27.22 -18.13 -32.28
N ASP A 227 26.43 -19.19 -32.08
CA ASP A 227 26.64 -20.47 -32.74
C ASP A 227 25.34 -20.88 -33.44
N HIS A 228 25.42 -21.01 -34.76
CA HIS A 228 24.33 -21.37 -35.64
C HIS A 228 23.98 -22.86 -35.54
N ALA A 229 22.73 -23.19 -35.25
CA ALA A 229 21.86 -24.00 -36.12
C ALA A 229 20.55 -24.41 -35.41
N GLY A 230 19.41 -24.08 -36.03
CA GLY A 230 18.20 -24.92 -35.93
C GLY A 230 16.99 -24.34 -35.19
N ARG A 231 16.09 -23.69 -35.95
CA ARG A 231 14.65 -23.47 -35.71
C ARG A 231 14.26 -22.56 -34.52
N ALA A 232 14.14 -21.28 -34.83
CA ALA A 232 13.32 -20.34 -34.08
C ALA A 232 11.82 -20.69 -34.23
N GLY A 233 11.21 -21.15 -33.15
CA GLY A 233 9.77 -21.06 -32.89
C GLY A 233 9.47 -19.81 -32.04
N PRO A 234 8.19 -19.42 -31.87
CA PRO A 234 7.82 -18.22 -31.13
C PRO A 234 8.35 -18.30 -29.69
N ALA A 235 8.98 -17.22 -29.21
CA ALA A 235 9.50 -17.15 -27.86
C ALA A 235 8.35 -17.16 -26.84
N ASP A 236 8.05 -18.34 -26.30
CA ASP A 236 7.17 -18.53 -25.17
C ASP A 236 7.81 -17.94 -23.90
N HIS A 237 7.17 -16.92 -23.31
CA HIS A 237 7.41 -16.50 -21.93
C HIS A 237 6.86 -17.51 -20.88
N ALA A 238 6.78 -18.81 -21.22
CA ALA A 238 6.03 -19.85 -20.51
C ALA A 238 6.73 -20.43 -19.25
N GLY A 239 7.52 -19.63 -18.56
CA GLY A 239 8.21 -20.05 -17.35
C GLY A 239 7.36 -19.85 -16.10
N GLY A 240 7.19 -18.61 -15.65
CA GLY A 240 6.70 -18.17 -14.33
C GLY A 240 5.47 -18.88 -13.73
N ALA A 241 5.25 -18.69 -12.43
CA ALA A 241 3.99 -18.99 -11.79
C ALA A 241 2.89 -18.17 -12.50
N GLY A 242 2.13 -18.79 -13.40
CA GLY A 242 1.03 -18.14 -14.13
C GLY A 242 -0.20 -17.82 -13.25
N HIS A 243 -0.21 -18.33 -12.03
CA HIS A 243 -1.22 -18.11 -11.00
C HIS A 243 -0.59 -18.22 -9.62
N MET A 244 -1.34 -17.83 -8.60
CA MET A 244 -1.00 -18.06 -7.20
C MET A 244 -2.14 -18.76 -6.45
N ASP A 245 -1.75 -19.51 -5.43
CA ASP A 245 -2.69 -20.19 -4.55
C ASP A 245 -2.89 -19.39 -3.26
N LEU A 246 -4.15 -19.11 -2.93
CA LEU A 246 -4.50 -18.28 -1.78
C LEU A 246 -5.26 -19.13 -0.77
N TRP A 247 -4.74 -19.18 0.45
CA TRP A 247 -5.41 -19.76 1.61
C TRP A 247 -5.83 -18.65 2.56
N GLN A 248 -7.03 -18.78 3.11
CA GLN A 248 -7.53 -17.90 4.15
C GLN A 248 -7.76 -18.74 5.40
N VAL A 249 -7.09 -18.36 6.48
CA VAL A 249 -7.30 -18.96 7.81
C VAL A 249 -7.70 -17.87 8.79
N ARG A 250 -8.38 -18.26 9.86
CA ARG A 250 -8.82 -17.30 10.88
C ARG A 250 -7.62 -16.74 11.66
N ASP A 251 -6.76 -17.62 12.16
CA ASP A 251 -5.63 -17.32 13.04
C ASP A 251 -4.51 -18.37 12.86
N ALA A 252 -3.53 -18.41 13.79
CA ALA A 252 -2.42 -19.36 13.73
C ALA A 252 -2.85 -20.83 13.90
N ASP A 253 -3.94 -21.08 14.64
CA ASP A 253 -4.40 -22.45 14.91
C ASP A 253 -5.05 -23.05 13.66
N GLY A 254 -5.70 -22.22 12.85
CA GLY A 254 -6.24 -22.60 11.54
C GLY A 254 -5.21 -23.10 10.52
N LEU A 255 -3.90 -22.94 10.77
CA LEU A 255 -2.85 -23.49 9.89
C LEU A 255 -2.80 -25.03 9.92
N ALA A 256 -3.30 -25.67 10.98
CA ALA A 256 -3.36 -27.13 11.07
C ALA A 256 -4.43 -27.75 10.15
N GLU A 257 -5.42 -26.96 9.76
CA GLU A 257 -6.59 -27.37 8.98
C GLU A 257 -6.70 -26.52 7.71
N LEU A 258 -5.60 -26.41 6.95
CA LEU A 258 -5.60 -25.69 5.68
C LEU A 258 -6.64 -26.29 4.74
N SER A 259 -7.65 -25.48 4.45
CA SER A 259 -8.70 -25.77 3.48
C SER A 259 -8.14 -25.74 2.05
N GLU A 260 -9.00 -26.04 1.07
CA GLU A 260 -8.64 -25.92 -0.34
C GLU A 260 -8.21 -24.50 -0.69
N SER A 261 -7.08 -24.39 -1.40
CA SER A 261 -6.61 -23.11 -1.91
C SER A 261 -7.52 -22.60 -3.02
N ARG A 262 -7.71 -21.28 -3.07
CA ARG A 262 -8.27 -20.62 -4.25
C ARG A 262 -7.15 -20.17 -5.17
N ARG A 263 -7.22 -20.59 -6.43
CA ARG A 263 -6.36 -20.08 -7.49
C ARG A 263 -6.74 -18.65 -7.88
N TRP A 264 -5.74 -17.77 -7.97
CA TRP A 264 -5.91 -16.39 -8.43
C TRP A 264 -4.75 -15.98 -9.35
N THR A 265 -5.06 -15.27 -10.43
CA THR A 265 -4.05 -14.75 -11.35
C THR A 265 -3.94 -13.24 -11.20
N PRO A 266 -2.75 -12.71 -10.84
CA PRO A 266 -2.52 -11.27 -10.84
C PRO A 266 -2.74 -10.68 -12.25
N PRO A 267 -3.30 -9.47 -12.37
CA PRO A 267 -3.49 -8.82 -13.68
C PRO A 267 -2.16 -8.43 -14.37
N GLY A 268 -1.04 -8.57 -13.66
CA GLY A 268 0.32 -8.52 -14.15
C GLY A 268 1.28 -8.89 -13.01
N GLY A 269 2.50 -9.36 -13.31
CA GLY A 269 3.41 -9.89 -12.27
C GLY A 269 3.77 -8.89 -11.17
N GLY A 270 3.89 -7.59 -11.51
CA GLY A 270 4.13 -6.52 -10.53
C GLY A 270 2.87 -5.88 -9.94
N ALA A 271 1.67 -6.27 -10.40
CA ALA A 271 0.41 -5.68 -9.96
C ALA A 271 0.15 -5.94 -8.47
N LYS A 272 -0.71 -5.12 -7.86
CA LYS A 272 -1.10 -5.33 -6.46
C LYS A 272 -1.85 -6.66 -6.31
N TRP A 273 -1.62 -7.35 -5.21
CA TRP A 273 -2.27 -8.62 -4.87
C TRP A 273 -3.48 -8.44 -3.94
N SER A 274 -3.87 -7.21 -3.60
CA SER A 274 -5.09 -6.90 -2.84
C SER A 274 -6.38 -7.41 -3.47
N ALA A 275 -6.47 -7.44 -4.81
CA ALA A 275 -7.62 -8.03 -5.50
C ALA A 275 -7.70 -9.55 -5.29
N GLY A 276 -6.59 -10.20 -4.95
CA GLY A 276 -6.56 -11.59 -4.52
C GLY A 276 -7.34 -11.82 -3.23
N LEU A 277 -7.66 -10.79 -2.43
CA LEU A 277 -8.46 -10.93 -1.21
C LEU A 277 -9.97 -11.03 -1.46
N LEU A 278 -10.42 -10.77 -2.68
CA LEU A 278 -11.84 -10.83 -3.05
C LEU A 278 -12.35 -12.27 -3.12
N SER A 279 -13.63 -12.46 -2.84
CA SER A 279 -14.32 -13.71 -3.12
C SER A 279 -14.42 -13.94 -4.63
N THR A 280 -14.60 -15.20 -5.06
CA THR A 280 -14.77 -15.51 -6.48
C THR A 280 -15.96 -14.76 -7.09
N ALA A 281 -17.07 -14.67 -6.35
CA ALA A 281 -18.27 -13.95 -6.77
C ALA A 281 -18.05 -12.43 -6.83
N GLY A 282 -17.44 -11.84 -5.80
CA GLY A 282 -17.19 -10.39 -5.77
C GLY A 282 -16.18 -9.95 -6.83
N ARG A 283 -15.15 -10.76 -7.09
CA ARG A 283 -14.20 -10.55 -8.20
C ARG A 283 -14.90 -10.62 -9.56
N ALA A 284 -15.68 -11.67 -9.81
CA ALA A 284 -16.40 -11.81 -11.08
C ALA A 284 -17.35 -10.63 -11.32
N ALA A 285 -18.09 -10.21 -10.29
CA ALA A 285 -18.96 -9.03 -10.37
C ALA A 285 -18.19 -7.72 -10.63
N LEU A 286 -17.00 -7.57 -10.03
CA LEU A 286 -16.15 -6.39 -10.25
C LEU A 286 -15.57 -6.37 -11.67
N GLU A 287 -15.10 -7.52 -12.17
CA GLU A 287 -14.60 -7.68 -13.54
C GLU A 287 -15.68 -7.42 -14.59
N ASP A 288 -16.88 -7.96 -14.38
CA ASP A 288 -18.05 -7.73 -15.25
C ASP A 288 -18.43 -6.25 -15.31
N ALA A 289 -18.56 -5.59 -14.16
CA ALA A 289 -18.87 -4.16 -14.09
C ALA A 289 -17.77 -3.28 -14.75
N THR A 290 -16.50 -3.64 -14.57
CA THR A 290 -15.36 -2.92 -15.18
C THR A 290 -15.17 -3.21 -16.66
N GLY A 291 -15.68 -4.33 -17.17
CA GLY A 291 -15.72 -4.64 -18.61
C GLY A 291 -16.85 -3.93 -19.37
N THR A 292 -17.95 -3.57 -18.69
CA THR A 292 -19.19 -3.13 -19.34
C THR A 292 -19.57 -1.66 -19.09
N GLY A 293 -19.29 -1.14 -17.89
CA GLY A 293 -19.86 0.14 -17.44
C GLY A 293 -18.92 1.10 -16.74
N PHE A 294 -17.74 0.63 -16.33
CA PHE A 294 -16.78 1.40 -15.54
C PHE A 294 -15.48 1.63 -16.31
N THR A 295 -14.80 2.73 -16.00
CA THR A 295 -13.49 3.07 -16.56
C THR A 295 -12.57 3.57 -15.44
N PRO A 296 -11.23 3.51 -15.61
CA PRO A 296 -10.31 4.18 -14.69
C PRO A 296 -10.63 5.68 -14.63
N LEU A 297 -10.46 6.32 -13.46
CA LEU A 297 -10.69 7.76 -13.28
C LEU A 297 -9.90 8.61 -14.30
N GLN A 298 -8.75 8.13 -14.75
CA GLN A 298 -7.95 8.79 -15.78
C GLN A 298 -8.69 9.01 -17.12
N SER A 299 -9.74 8.23 -17.40
CA SER A 299 -10.62 8.43 -18.55
C SER A 299 -11.36 9.78 -18.47
N TRP A 300 -11.65 10.23 -17.26
CA TRP A 300 -12.31 11.51 -16.99
C TRP A 300 -11.32 12.68 -16.95
N GLY A 301 -10.11 12.47 -16.42
CA GLY A 301 -9.13 13.53 -16.22
C GLY A 301 -7.88 13.08 -15.48
N ASP A 302 -6.83 13.91 -15.52
CA ASP A 302 -5.57 13.60 -14.86
C ASP A 302 -5.60 13.95 -13.36
N THR A 303 -5.06 13.06 -12.52
CA THR A 303 -4.93 13.30 -11.08
C THR A 303 -3.54 13.84 -10.74
N THR A 304 -3.48 14.89 -9.93
CA THR A 304 -2.21 15.46 -9.47
C THR A 304 -2.22 15.82 -7.98
N LEU A 305 -1.03 15.92 -7.39
CA LEU A 305 -0.84 16.42 -6.03
C LEU A 305 -1.06 17.93 -5.98
N GLY A 306 -1.70 18.39 -4.91
CA GLY A 306 -1.82 19.82 -4.64
C GLY A 306 -0.50 20.51 -4.26
N MET A 307 -0.57 21.83 -4.08
CA MET A 307 0.61 22.65 -3.77
C MET A 307 1.23 22.26 -2.41
N VAL A 308 2.56 22.24 -2.33
CA VAL A 308 3.29 21.93 -1.10
C VAL A 308 3.88 23.22 -0.52
N THR A 309 3.35 23.66 0.62
CA THR A 309 3.75 24.91 1.25
C THR A 309 5.08 24.77 2.00
N GLY A 310 5.30 23.65 2.68
CA GLY A 310 6.39 23.44 3.64
C GLY A 310 6.05 23.81 5.08
N ASN A 311 5.04 24.68 5.28
CA ASN A 311 4.55 25.07 6.59
C ASN A 311 3.10 25.60 6.47
N ASN A 312 2.10 24.71 6.58
CA ASN A 312 0.70 25.12 6.40
C ASN A 312 0.24 26.18 7.42
N ARG A 313 0.80 26.21 8.63
CA ARG A 313 0.41 27.19 9.66
C ARG A 313 0.80 28.63 9.27
N PHE A 314 1.88 28.79 8.51
CA PHE A 314 2.30 30.09 7.99
C PHE A 314 1.57 30.45 6.70
N PHE A 315 1.40 29.50 5.78
CA PHE A 315 0.87 29.81 4.46
C PHE A 315 -0.66 29.78 4.36
N ALA A 316 -1.34 28.91 5.10
CA ALA A 316 -2.80 28.81 5.05
C ALA A 316 -3.42 29.65 6.17
N LEU A 317 -4.20 30.66 5.80
CA LEU A 317 -4.74 31.69 6.68
C LEU A 317 -6.26 31.69 6.65
N SER A 318 -6.89 31.95 7.80
CA SER A 318 -8.33 32.25 7.85
C SER A 318 -8.58 33.71 7.45
N PRO A 319 -9.80 34.08 7.03
CA PRO A 319 -10.13 35.47 6.72
C PRO A 319 -9.79 36.43 7.88
N GLN A 320 -10.11 36.05 9.11
CA GLN A 320 -9.80 36.85 10.30
C GLN A 320 -8.30 37.08 10.50
N ARG A 321 -7.46 36.11 10.09
CA ARG A 321 -6.01 36.25 10.15
C ARG A 321 -5.46 37.12 9.02
N VAL A 322 -6.06 37.06 7.83
CA VAL A 322 -5.75 37.96 6.71
C VAL A 322 -6.02 39.41 7.13
N ASP A 323 -7.19 39.67 7.72
CA ASP A 323 -7.59 40.99 8.24
C ASP A 323 -6.65 41.48 9.34
N ALA A 324 -6.36 40.64 10.34
CA ALA A 324 -5.47 41.00 11.45
C ALA A 324 -4.03 41.31 11.01
N LEU A 325 -3.57 40.73 9.91
CA LEU A 325 -2.26 41.00 9.33
C LEU A 325 -2.27 42.23 8.40
N GLY A 326 -3.44 42.72 8.01
CA GLY A 326 -3.64 43.78 7.03
C GLY A 326 -3.23 43.37 5.62
N LEU A 327 -3.35 42.08 5.30
CA LEU A 327 -3.06 41.54 3.96
C LEU A 327 -4.18 41.92 2.99
N THR A 328 -3.81 42.13 1.73
CA THR A 328 -4.75 42.50 0.66
C THR A 328 -5.08 41.32 -0.23
N ASP A 329 -6.09 41.46 -1.10
CA ASP A 329 -6.45 40.43 -2.10
C ASP A 329 -5.29 40.10 -3.06
N ASP A 330 -4.33 41.02 -3.26
CA ASP A 330 -3.13 40.77 -4.07
C ASP A 330 -2.09 39.88 -3.36
N ASP A 331 -2.19 39.75 -2.02
CA ASP A 331 -1.27 38.96 -1.20
C ASP A 331 -1.75 37.51 -0.97
N VAL A 332 -3.02 37.23 -1.25
CA VAL A 332 -3.66 35.93 -0.97
C VAL A 332 -4.45 35.39 -2.15
N ILE A 333 -4.70 34.09 -2.15
CA ILE A 333 -5.63 33.44 -3.09
C ILE A 333 -6.57 32.51 -2.34
N ASP A 334 -7.76 32.27 -2.90
CA ASP A 334 -8.74 31.34 -2.34
C ASP A 334 -8.18 29.92 -2.24
N LEU A 335 -8.39 29.29 -1.10
CA LEU A 335 -7.83 27.99 -0.76
C LEU A 335 -8.92 27.10 -0.18
N SER A 336 -9.09 25.89 -0.72
CA SER A 336 -9.79 24.82 -0.02
C SER A 336 -9.01 24.52 1.27
N PRO A 337 -9.62 24.66 2.46
CA PRO A 337 -8.91 24.54 3.72
C PRO A 337 -8.07 23.26 3.81
N PRO A 338 -6.87 23.30 4.43
CA PRO A 338 -6.03 22.11 4.58
C PRO A 338 -6.79 20.97 5.26
N GLY A 339 -6.67 19.77 4.69
CA GLY A 339 -7.43 18.59 5.09
C GLY A 339 -8.59 18.28 4.14
N SER A 340 -9.46 17.35 4.55
CA SER A 340 -10.49 16.78 3.69
C SER A 340 -11.86 16.59 4.36
N ARG A 341 -12.04 17.11 5.58
CA ARG A 341 -13.30 16.94 6.34
C ARG A 341 -14.49 17.64 5.68
N HIS A 342 -14.26 18.81 5.08
CA HIS A 342 -15.28 19.58 4.35
C HIS A 342 -15.61 19.00 2.98
N LEU A 343 -14.81 18.07 2.45
CA LEU A 343 -14.99 17.46 1.13
C LEU A 343 -15.79 16.15 1.19
N ARG A 344 -16.60 15.96 2.23
CA ARG A 344 -17.48 14.79 2.37
C ARG A 344 -18.86 14.97 1.73
N GLY A 345 -19.17 16.18 1.28
CA GLY A 345 -20.30 16.48 0.39
C GLY A 345 -19.93 16.36 -1.09
N LEU A 346 -20.89 16.65 -1.97
CA LEU A 346 -20.73 16.51 -3.43
C LEU A 346 -20.05 17.70 -4.11
N SER A 347 -20.06 18.89 -3.49
CA SER A 347 -19.54 20.11 -4.09
C SER A 347 -19.04 21.09 -3.03
N LEU A 348 -17.89 21.73 -3.29
CA LEU A 348 -17.41 22.92 -2.60
C LEU A 348 -17.82 24.14 -3.43
N THR A 349 -18.82 24.88 -2.96
CA THR A 349 -19.32 26.10 -3.60
C THR A 349 -18.64 27.34 -3.02
N ALA A 350 -18.69 28.48 -3.72
CA ALA A 350 -18.14 29.74 -3.20
C ALA A 350 -18.80 30.14 -1.88
N ARG A 351 -20.11 29.90 -1.72
CA ARG A 351 -20.81 30.10 -0.44
C ARG A 351 -20.27 29.16 0.65
N GLY A 352 -20.16 27.86 0.35
CA GLY A 352 -19.62 26.90 1.33
C GLY A 352 -18.17 27.21 1.73
N LEU A 353 -17.35 27.76 0.83
CA LEU A 353 -16.00 28.21 1.16
C LEU A 353 -16.01 29.41 2.12
N ARG A 354 -16.91 30.39 1.89
CA ARG A 354 -17.09 31.52 2.81
C ARG A 354 -17.57 31.06 4.17
N ASP A 355 -18.60 30.20 4.22
CA ASP A 355 -19.12 29.66 5.49
C ASP A 355 -18.01 28.94 6.30
N LEU A 356 -17.09 28.24 5.63
CA LEU A 356 -15.90 27.64 6.28
C LEU A 356 -14.94 28.70 6.81
N GLY A 357 -14.67 29.75 6.03
CA GLY A 357 -13.82 30.88 6.43
C GLY A 357 -14.40 31.65 7.62
N ASP A 358 -15.70 31.91 7.62
CA ASP A 358 -16.42 32.57 8.73
C ASP A 358 -16.35 31.73 10.01
N ALA A 359 -16.34 30.40 9.89
CA ALA A 359 -16.10 29.46 10.98
C ALA A 359 -14.62 29.33 11.40
N GLY A 360 -13.72 30.15 10.83
CA GLY A 360 -12.30 30.21 11.17
C GLY A 360 -11.41 29.22 10.42
N ALA A 361 -11.92 28.53 9.39
CA ALA A 361 -11.08 27.67 8.58
C ALA A 361 -10.08 28.48 7.75
N ALA A 362 -8.92 27.89 7.47
CA ALA A 362 -7.89 28.53 6.65
C ALA A 362 -8.25 28.49 5.15
N SER A 363 -9.15 29.39 4.74
CA SER A 363 -9.70 29.49 3.38
C SER A 363 -8.89 30.36 2.42
N HIS A 364 -7.75 30.92 2.87
CA HIS A 364 -6.84 31.70 2.05
C HIS A 364 -5.42 31.11 2.08
N LEU A 365 -4.68 31.23 0.98
CA LEU A 365 -3.26 30.95 0.90
C LEU A 365 -2.50 32.26 0.75
N PHE A 366 -1.57 32.56 1.67
CA PHE A 366 -0.58 33.61 1.48
C PHE A 366 0.29 33.28 0.27
N ARG A 367 0.04 33.99 -0.83
CA ARG A 367 0.74 33.82 -2.10
C ARG A 367 0.62 35.10 -2.93
N PRO A 368 1.43 36.13 -2.63
CA PRO A 368 1.46 37.34 -3.45
C PRO A 368 1.79 37.01 -4.91
N ALA A 369 0.95 37.47 -5.83
CA ALA A 369 1.11 37.20 -7.27
C ALA A 369 2.34 37.91 -7.85
N GLY A 370 2.61 39.13 -7.37
CA GLY A 370 3.72 39.98 -7.78
C GLY A 370 4.60 40.41 -6.61
N GLU A 371 4.91 41.71 -6.58
CA GLU A 371 5.61 42.35 -5.47
C GLU A 371 4.73 42.36 -4.21
N PRO A 372 5.22 41.86 -3.05
CA PRO A 372 4.41 41.83 -1.85
C PRO A 372 3.99 43.23 -1.37
N SER A 373 2.79 43.37 -0.84
CA SER A 373 2.36 44.60 -0.16
C SER A 373 3.25 44.92 1.04
N ALA A 374 3.14 46.14 1.59
CA ALA A 374 3.87 46.50 2.81
C ALA A 374 3.54 45.54 3.97
N ALA A 375 2.27 45.11 4.08
CA ALA A 375 1.84 44.13 5.07
C ALA A 375 2.44 42.74 4.81
N ALA A 376 2.44 42.29 3.57
CA ALA A 376 3.06 41.01 3.20
C ALA A 376 4.57 41.01 3.44
N ARG A 377 5.29 42.12 3.19
CA ARG A 377 6.72 42.23 3.53
C ARG A 377 6.97 42.12 5.04
N ARG A 378 6.12 42.72 5.88
CA ARG A 378 6.19 42.51 7.34
C ARG A 378 5.93 41.06 7.70
N TYR A 379 4.94 40.42 7.06
CA TYR A 379 4.60 39.03 7.35
C TYR A 379 5.70 38.05 6.93
N ILE A 380 6.37 38.31 5.81
CA ILE A 380 7.56 37.56 5.36
C ILE A 380 8.68 37.67 6.40
N ARG A 381 9.02 38.89 6.86
CA ARG A 381 10.04 39.08 7.92
C ARG A 381 9.68 38.33 9.19
N ALA A 382 8.43 38.39 9.64
CA ALA A 382 7.98 37.60 10.79
C ALA A 382 8.13 36.09 10.58
N GLY A 383 8.00 35.60 9.34
CA GLY A 383 8.30 34.20 9.00
C GLY A 383 9.80 33.87 9.02
N GLU A 384 10.65 34.84 8.72
CA GLU A 384 12.12 34.71 8.85
C GLU A 384 12.51 34.63 10.33
N ASP A 385 11.98 35.52 11.16
CA ASP A 385 12.18 35.53 12.62
C ASP A 385 11.70 34.23 13.31
N LEU A 386 10.75 33.53 12.70
CA LEU A 386 10.19 32.25 13.17
C LEU A 386 10.79 31.02 12.46
N ASP A 387 11.92 31.19 11.76
CA ASP A 387 12.64 30.12 11.05
C ASP A 387 11.81 29.35 9.99
N VAL A 388 10.69 29.91 9.53
CA VAL A 388 9.83 29.27 8.51
C VAL A 388 10.60 29.02 7.22
N HIS A 389 11.51 29.93 6.89
CA HIS A 389 12.38 29.86 5.72
C HIS A 389 13.36 28.66 5.74
N HIS A 390 13.68 28.11 6.93
CA HIS A 390 14.53 26.93 7.07
C HIS A 390 13.79 25.60 6.83
N ALA A 391 12.45 25.59 6.82
CA ALA A 391 11.68 24.40 6.48
C ALA A 391 12.09 23.87 5.09
N TYR A 392 12.19 22.54 4.95
CA TYR A 392 12.79 21.89 3.76
C TYR A 392 12.30 22.47 2.42
N LYS A 393 10.98 22.63 2.26
CA LYS A 393 10.39 23.15 1.01
C LYS A 393 10.55 24.66 0.84
N CYS A 394 10.70 25.42 1.91
CA CYS A 394 10.98 26.85 1.86
C CYS A 394 12.44 27.09 1.46
N ARG A 395 13.38 26.34 2.05
CA ARG A 395 14.83 26.46 1.79
C ARG A 395 15.21 26.24 0.33
N VAL A 396 14.53 25.33 -0.35
CA VAL A 396 14.82 24.99 -1.76
C VAL A 396 14.05 25.85 -2.76
N ARG A 397 13.27 26.83 -2.28
CA ARG A 397 12.40 27.69 -3.10
C ARG A 397 12.96 29.11 -3.16
N ARG A 398 12.88 29.75 -4.33
CA ARG A 398 13.30 31.14 -4.52
C ARG A 398 12.19 31.97 -5.18
N PRO A 399 11.68 33.02 -4.53
CA PRO A 399 11.87 33.34 -3.10
C PRO A 399 11.22 32.28 -2.19
N TRP A 400 11.70 32.13 -0.95
CA TRP A 400 11.30 31.04 -0.04
C TRP A 400 9.79 31.01 0.27
N TRP A 401 9.14 32.18 0.25
CA TRP A 401 7.74 32.39 0.59
C TRP A 401 6.77 32.20 -0.58
N ARG A 402 7.23 32.11 -1.84
CA ARG A 402 6.32 32.05 -3.01
C ARG A 402 5.95 30.63 -3.39
N VAL A 403 5.03 29.99 -2.65
CA VAL A 403 4.54 28.61 -2.88
C VAL A 403 4.23 28.35 -4.37
N PRO A 404 4.69 27.25 -5.01
CA PRO A 404 4.45 26.99 -6.43
C PRO A 404 2.97 27.09 -6.79
N HIS A 405 2.68 27.71 -7.93
CA HIS A 405 1.30 27.88 -8.37
C HIS A 405 0.77 26.63 -9.06
N LEU A 406 -0.46 26.26 -8.72
CA LEU A 406 -1.22 25.24 -9.42
C LEU A 406 -2.61 25.81 -9.69
N ARG A 407 -3.09 25.72 -10.93
CA ARG A 407 -4.44 26.20 -11.27
C ARG A 407 -5.50 25.43 -10.46
N PRO A 408 -6.66 26.04 -10.13
CA PRO A 408 -7.72 25.32 -9.44
C PRO A 408 -8.14 24.06 -10.21
N ALA A 409 -8.24 22.94 -9.51
CA ALA A 409 -8.72 21.67 -10.05
C ALA A 409 -10.23 21.70 -10.26
N ASP A 410 -10.72 20.85 -11.15
CA ASP A 410 -12.16 20.75 -11.43
C ASP A 410 -12.88 19.97 -10.33
N LEU A 411 -12.27 18.87 -9.89
CA LEU A 411 -12.68 18.11 -8.72
C LEU A 411 -11.54 18.02 -7.72
N LEU A 412 -11.89 17.93 -6.44
CA LEU A 412 -10.98 17.61 -5.35
C LEU A 412 -11.23 16.17 -4.91
N LEU A 413 -10.17 15.38 -4.81
CA LEU A 413 -10.18 13.98 -4.38
C LEU A 413 -9.52 13.83 -3.01
N THR A 414 -10.23 13.22 -2.06
CA THR A 414 -9.69 12.95 -0.74
C THR A 414 -8.71 11.77 -0.78
N TYR A 415 -7.47 12.01 -0.33
CA TYR A 415 -6.41 11.00 -0.45
C TYR A 415 -6.27 10.10 0.78
N MET A 416 -6.64 10.54 1.99
CA MET A 416 -6.64 9.74 3.22
C MET A 416 -8.07 9.62 3.74
N ASN A 417 -8.56 8.39 3.87
CA ASN A 417 -9.98 8.11 4.09
C ASN A 417 -10.19 7.08 5.20
N ALA A 418 -11.04 7.40 6.16
CA ALA A 418 -11.48 6.43 7.16
C ALA A 418 -12.53 5.48 6.55
N ASP A 419 -13.34 5.97 5.63
CA ASP A 419 -14.36 5.21 4.92
C ASP A 419 -13.90 4.88 3.48
N THR A 420 -14.00 5.82 2.55
CA THR A 420 -13.68 5.64 1.13
C THR A 420 -13.31 7.01 0.51
N PRO A 421 -12.56 7.07 -0.61
CA PRO A 421 -12.28 8.34 -1.29
C PRO A 421 -13.55 9.08 -1.69
N ARG A 422 -13.50 10.41 -1.67
CA ARG A 422 -14.57 11.30 -2.11
C ARG A 422 -14.06 12.21 -3.21
N LEU A 423 -14.81 12.25 -4.30
CA LEU A 423 -14.74 13.30 -5.29
C LEU A 423 -15.71 14.41 -4.88
N CYS A 424 -15.27 15.65 -4.99
CA CYS A 424 -16.05 16.83 -4.66
C CYS A 424 -15.84 17.88 -5.76
N SER A 425 -16.91 18.37 -6.38
CA SER A 425 -16.80 19.42 -7.40
C SER A 425 -16.29 20.73 -6.80
N ASN A 426 -15.23 21.29 -7.38
CA ASN A 426 -14.65 22.56 -6.95
C ASN A 426 -15.33 23.75 -7.64
N ARG A 427 -16.62 23.96 -7.33
CA ARG A 427 -17.41 25.07 -7.87
C ARG A 427 -16.94 26.44 -7.36
N ALA A 428 -16.25 26.47 -6.22
CA ALA A 428 -15.58 27.65 -5.69
C ALA A 428 -14.36 28.08 -6.52
N ARG A 429 -13.82 27.21 -7.40
CA ARG A 429 -12.52 27.41 -8.06
C ARG A 429 -11.40 27.71 -7.06
N ALA A 430 -11.48 27.13 -5.87
CA ALA A 430 -10.48 27.30 -4.84
C ALA A 430 -9.20 26.52 -5.22
N HIS A 431 -8.05 27.07 -4.86
CA HIS A 431 -6.80 26.31 -4.95
C HIS A 431 -6.75 25.23 -3.87
N HIS A 432 -5.78 24.30 -3.96
CA HIS A 432 -5.66 23.21 -3.01
C HIS A 432 -4.21 22.87 -2.68
N LEU A 433 -4.00 22.40 -1.45
CA LEU A 433 -2.72 21.88 -0.99
C LEU A 433 -2.66 20.36 -1.17
N ASN A 434 -1.46 19.80 -0.98
CA ASN A 434 -1.21 18.35 -1.02
C ASN A 434 -1.91 17.52 0.08
N SER A 435 -2.81 18.12 0.86
CA SER A 435 -3.74 17.40 1.74
C SER A 435 -4.91 16.76 0.99
N VAL A 436 -5.07 17.07 -0.29
CA VAL A 436 -6.04 16.50 -1.24
C VAL A 436 -5.38 16.43 -2.62
N HIS A 437 -5.93 15.62 -3.51
CA HIS A 437 -5.53 15.59 -4.92
C HIS A 437 -6.48 16.44 -5.76
N GLY A 438 -5.96 17.01 -6.83
CA GLY A 438 -6.75 17.68 -7.85
C GLY A 438 -6.99 16.75 -9.03
N VAL A 439 -8.23 16.70 -9.54
CA VAL A 439 -8.58 16.03 -10.80
C VAL A 439 -8.93 17.08 -11.84
N TYR A 440 -8.23 17.03 -12.98
CA TYR A 440 -8.38 17.96 -14.09
C TYR A 440 -9.10 17.28 -15.24
N LEU A 441 -10.38 17.60 -15.41
CA LEU A 441 -11.25 16.89 -16.34
C LEU A 441 -10.92 17.27 -17.79
N ARG A 442 -10.97 16.27 -18.67
CA ARG A 442 -10.83 16.45 -20.12
C ARG A 442 -12.01 17.23 -20.67
N ASP A 443 -11.79 18.08 -21.67
CA ASP A 443 -12.79 19.02 -22.16
C ASP A 443 -14.11 18.36 -22.60
N GLY A 444 -14.04 17.21 -23.29
CA GLY A 444 -15.22 16.47 -23.77
C GLY A 444 -16.14 15.91 -22.68
N VAL A 445 -15.65 15.75 -21.45
CA VAL A 445 -16.43 15.20 -20.32
C VAL A 445 -16.48 16.15 -19.12
N ARG A 446 -15.86 17.32 -19.22
CA ARG A 446 -15.71 18.30 -18.13
C ARG A 446 -17.04 18.73 -17.53
N THR A 447 -18.02 19.08 -18.35
CA THR A 447 -19.34 19.54 -17.90
C THR A 447 -20.09 18.41 -17.17
N LEU A 448 -20.11 17.21 -17.75
CA LEU A 448 -20.74 16.04 -17.15
C LEU A 448 -20.07 15.66 -15.84
N GLY A 449 -18.73 15.66 -15.80
CA GLY A 449 -17.94 15.29 -14.63
C GLY A 449 -18.12 16.27 -13.48
N LEU A 450 -18.08 17.59 -13.74
CA LEU A 450 -18.35 18.63 -12.75
C LEU A 450 -19.76 18.56 -12.16
N ASP A 451 -20.73 18.09 -12.93
CA ASP A 451 -22.11 17.90 -12.48
C ASP A 451 -22.21 16.59 -11.67
N LEU A 452 -21.95 15.45 -12.30
CA LEU A 452 -22.43 14.15 -11.83
C LEU A 452 -21.36 13.20 -11.31
N LEU A 453 -20.08 13.35 -11.64
CA LEU A 453 -19.08 12.35 -11.24
C LEU A 453 -18.93 12.21 -9.72
N PRO A 454 -18.92 13.28 -8.89
CA PRO A 454 -18.96 13.15 -7.43
C PRO A 454 -20.11 12.32 -6.88
N LEU A 455 -21.27 12.38 -7.53
CA LEU A 455 -22.46 11.63 -7.15
C LEU A 455 -22.39 10.20 -7.66
N ALA A 456 -22.09 10.03 -8.95
CA ALA A 456 -22.02 8.74 -9.62
C ALA A 456 -20.95 7.83 -9.00
N ALA A 457 -19.82 8.38 -8.55
CA ALA A 457 -18.75 7.63 -7.90
C ALA A 457 -19.12 7.07 -6.51
N LEU A 458 -20.26 7.44 -5.93
CA LEU A 458 -20.77 6.84 -4.69
C LEU A 458 -21.52 5.55 -5.00
N ASN A 459 -20.83 4.52 -5.49
CA ASN A 459 -21.43 3.21 -5.81
C ASN A 459 -20.54 2.06 -5.30
N SER A 460 -21.12 0.87 -5.18
CA SER A 460 -20.45 -0.31 -4.61
C SER A 460 -19.21 -0.76 -5.40
N VAL A 461 -19.21 -0.62 -6.73
CA VAL A 461 -18.06 -0.97 -7.59
C VAL A 461 -16.87 -0.04 -7.33
N THR A 462 -17.12 1.28 -7.26
CA THR A 462 -16.07 2.27 -6.96
C THR A 462 -15.56 2.13 -5.53
N LEU A 463 -16.44 1.85 -4.56
CA LEU A 463 -16.06 1.61 -3.17
C LEU A 463 -15.16 0.38 -3.03
N LEU A 464 -15.54 -0.74 -3.63
CA LEU A 464 -14.72 -1.95 -3.64
C LEU A 464 -13.40 -1.72 -4.38
N GLY A 465 -13.46 -1.08 -5.55
CA GLY A 465 -12.29 -0.72 -6.34
C GLY A 465 -11.30 0.16 -5.58
N ALA A 466 -11.78 1.06 -4.72
CA ALA A 466 -10.91 1.87 -3.87
C ALA A 466 -10.08 1.02 -2.88
N GLU A 467 -10.67 -0.05 -2.33
CA GLU A 467 -9.94 -0.98 -1.44
C GLU A 467 -8.93 -1.85 -2.21
N THR A 468 -9.17 -2.14 -3.49
CA THR A 468 -8.23 -2.91 -4.31
C THR A 468 -7.06 -2.06 -4.83
N VAL A 469 -7.32 -0.82 -5.27
CA VAL A 469 -6.26 0.07 -5.79
C VAL A 469 -5.56 0.88 -4.71
N GLY A 470 -6.20 1.12 -3.57
CA GLY A 470 -5.64 1.91 -2.48
C GLY A 470 -4.55 1.19 -1.69
N ARG A 471 -3.99 1.91 -0.72
CA ARG A 471 -3.08 1.38 0.29
C ARG A 471 -3.68 1.62 1.64
N ALA A 472 -3.72 0.59 2.46
CA ALA A 472 -4.20 0.76 3.80
C ALA A 472 -3.05 0.97 4.78
N TYR A 473 -3.20 1.98 5.64
CA TYR A 473 -2.24 2.43 6.63
C TYR A 473 -2.75 2.11 8.05
N GLY A 474 -1.83 2.16 9.02
CA GLY A 474 -2.18 2.12 10.44
C GLY A 474 -3.25 3.16 10.80
N GLY A 475 -4.08 2.87 11.80
CA GLY A 475 -5.27 3.66 12.09
C GLY A 475 -6.49 3.29 11.23
N GLY A 476 -6.35 2.30 10.35
CA GLY A 476 -7.41 1.86 9.45
C GLY A 476 -7.70 2.89 8.35
N LEU A 477 -6.72 3.67 7.93
CA LEU A 477 -6.88 4.68 6.88
C LEU A 477 -6.60 4.07 5.50
N LEU A 478 -7.50 4.30 4.55
CA LEU A 478 -7.29 4.03 3.13
C LEU A 478 -6.67 5.26 2.47
N LYS A 479 -5.44 5.09 1.99
CA LYS A 479 -4.71 6.10 1.24
C LYS A 479 -4.77 5.79 -0.25
N ILE A 480 -4.99 6.80 -1.08
CA ILE A 480 -4.87 6.70 -2.53
C ILE A 480 -3.87 7.75 -3.02
N GLU A 481 -2.77 7.31 -3.62
CA GLU A 481 -1.80 8.18 -4.33
C GLU A 481 -2.29 8.49 -5.75
N PRO A 482 -1.77 9.51 -6.46
CA PRO A 482 -2.28 9.91 -7.77
C PRO A 482 -2.38 8.78 -8.79
N ARG A 483 -1.35 7.93 -8.94
CA ARG A 483 -1.41 6.78 -9.86
C ARG A 483 -2.46 5.72 -9.47
N GLU A 484 -2.77 5.63 -8.19
CA GLU A 484 -3.83 4.72 -7.70
C GLU A 484 -5.21 5.35 -7.92
N ALA A 485 -5.31 6.67 -7.78
CA ALA A 485 -6.50 7.41 -8.13
C ALA A 485 -6.79 7.30 -9.62
N ASP A 486 -5.79 7.42 -10.49
CA ASP A 486 -5.93 7.26 -11.94
C ASP A 486 -6.52 5.89 -12.32
N ALA A 487 -6.17 4.85 -11.56
CA ALA A 487 -6.65 3.48 -11.72
C ALA A 487 -7.99 3.19 -11.00
N LEU A 488 -8.53 4.12 -10.22
CA LEU A 488 -9.78 3.92 -9.49
C LEU A 488 -10.94 3.69 -10.47
N PRO A 489 -11.66 2.55 -10.40
CA PRO A 489 -12.81 2.33 -11.27
C PRO A 489 -13.96 3.24 -10.89
N VAL A 490 -14.38 4.08 -11.83
CA VAL A 490 -15.53 4.98 -11.72
C VAL A 490 -16.51 4.72 -12.88
N PRO A 491 -17.80 5.05 -12.73
CA PRO A 491 -18.74 4.92 -13.84
C PRO A 491 -18.24 5.62 -15.09
N SER A 492 -18.35 4.96 -16.24
CA SER A 492 -17.89 5.49 -17.52
C SER A 492 -18.68 6.75 -17.92
N PRO A 493 -18.10 7.69 -18.68
CA PRO A 493 -18.84 8.85 -19.18
C PRO A 493 -20.15 8.49 -19.91
N PRO A 494 -20.20 7.47 -20.79
CA PRO A 494 -21.45 7.03 -21.41
C PRO A 494 -22.51 6.57 -20.40
N LEU A 495 -22.14 5.76 -19.41
CA LEU A 495 -23.06 5.29 -18.38
C LEU A 495 -23.63 6.47 -17.56
N VAL A 496 -22.77 7.41 -17.14
CA VAL A 496 -23.22 8.59 -16.40
C VAL A 496 -24.12 9.48 -17.25
N ALA A 497 -23.83 9.63 -18.55
CA ALA A 497 -24.64 10.42 -19.47
C ALA A 497 -26.04 9.80 -19.68
N ALA A 498 -26.10 8.48 -19.89
CA ALA A 498 -27.37 7.76 -20.10
C ALA A 498 -28.32 7.89 -18.89
N HIS A 499 -27.77 7.90 -17.68
CA HIS A 499 -28.57 8.00 -16.43
C HIS A 499 -28.55 9.40 -15.79
N ALA A 500 -28.15 10.43 -16.54
CA ALA A 500 -27.95 11.78 -15.99
C ALA A 500 -29.21 12.37 -15.32
N ALA A 501 -30.39 12.18 -15.92
CA ALA A 501 -31.65 12.68 -15.37
C ALA A 501 -31.99 12.03 -14.01
N ALA A 502 -31.88 10.71 -13.93
CA ALA A 502 -32.12 9.95 -12.69
C ALA A 502 -31.11 10.33 -11.59
N LEU A 503 -29.82 10.46 -11.94
CA LEU A 503 -28.79 10.92 -11.01
C LEU A 503 -29.09 12.34 -10.48
N ARG A 504 -29.49 13.28 -11.34
CA ARG A 504 -29.88 14.63 -10.89
C ARG A 504 -31.05 14.61 -9.92
N ALA A 505 -32.06 13.78 -10.19
CA ALA A 505 -33.20 13.61 -9.30
C ALA A 505 -32.82 13.04 -7.92
N LEU A 506 -31.81 12.16 -7.85
CA LEU A 506 -31.30 11.59 -6.60
C LEU A 506 -30.46 12.56 -5.76
N ARG A 507 -29.87 13.60 -6.37
CA ARG A 507 -28.91 14.50 -5.70
C ARG A 507 -29.40 15.05 -4.35
N PRO A 508 -30.65 15.55 -4.19
CA PRO A 508 -31.11 16.08 -2.91
C PRO A 508 -31.12 15.01 -1.80
N ARG A 509 -31.64 13.82 -2.11
CA ARG A 509 -31.70 12.67 -1.18
C ARG A 509 -30.30 12.22 -0.77
N VAL A 510 -29.40 12.04 -1.74
CA VAL A 510 -28.00 11.64 -1.46
C VAL A 510 -27.29 12.70 -0.62
N THR A 511 -27.48 13.98 -0.91
CA THR A 511 -26.89 15.08 -0.12
C THR A 511 -27.37 15.04 1.34
N ALA A 512 -28.66 14.78 1.58
CA ALA A 512 -29.22 14.65 2.93
C ALA A 512 -28.64 13.47 3.71
N LEU A 513 -28.45 12.32 3.05
CA LEU A 513 -27.82 11.13 3.64
C LEU A 513 -26.35 11.38 4.01
N LEU A 514 -25.57 11.99 3.12
CA LEU A 514 -24.18 12.34 3.39
C LEU A 514 -24.04 13.30 4.58
N ARG A 515 -24.93 14.30 4.70
CA ARG A 515 -24.95 15.25 5.83
C ARG A 515 -25.18 14.58 7.18
N THR A 516 -25.88 13.44 7.19
CA THR A 516 -26.16 12.66 8.41
C THR A 516 -25.20 11.49 8.60
N GLY A 517 -24.12 11.40 7.80
CA GLY A 517 -23.12 10.35 7.89
C GLY A 517 -23.56 8.99 7.33
N ARG A 518 -24.72 8.94 6.65
CA ARG A 518 -25.32 7.72 6.09
C ARG A 518 -24.76 7.38 4.70
N LEU A 519 -23.45 7.15 4.62
CA LEU A 519 -22.76 6.89 3.35
C LEU A 519 -23.32 5.68 2.60
N LEU A 520 -23.46 4.53 3.26
CA LEU A 520 -23.86 3.30 2.57
C LEU A 520 -25.30 3.36 2.03
N ASP A 521 -26.17 4.14 2.68
CA ASP A 521 -27.50 4.43 2.17
C ASP A 521 -27.46 5.32 0.93
N ALA A 522 -26.56 6.32 0.91
CA ALA A 522 -26.32 7.14 -0.28
C ALA A 522 -25.80 6.29 -1.44
N VAL A 523 -24.87 5.37 -1.16
CA VAL A 523 -24.35 4.39 -2.11
C VAL A 523 -25.45 3.50 -2.66
N THR A 524 -26.33 3.00 -1.79
CA THR A 524 -27.47 2.16 -2.19
C THR A 524 -28.41 2.90 -3.15
N CYS A 525 -28.62 4.21 -2.97
CA CYS A 525 -29.44 5.01 -3.89
C CYS A 525 -28.82 5.10 -5.29
N VAL A 526 -27.50 5.27 -5.37
CA VAL A 526 -26.78 5.38 -6.65
C VAL A 526 -26.61 4.02 -7.31
N ASP A 527 -26.39 2.95 -6.53
CA ASP A 527 -26.34 1.57 -7.02
C ASP A 527 -27.63 1.19 -7.76
N ALA A 528 -28.79 1.57 -7.23
CA ALA A 528 -30.07 1.30 -7.89
C ALA A 528 -30.11 1.86 -9.32
N VAL A 529 -29.64 3.10 -9.51
CA VAL A 529 -29.66 3.76 -10.82
C VAL A 529 -28.56 3.26 -11.76
N LEU A 530 -27.34 3.06 -11.27
CA LEU A 530 -26.20 2.76 -12.13
C LEU A 530 -25.91 1.28 -12.27
N LEU A 531 -26.04 0.51 -11.19
CA LEU A 531 -25.69 -0.91 -11.18
C LEU A 531 -26.89 -1.78 -11.52
N THR A 532 -28.03 -1.56 -10.85
CA THR A 532 -29.24 -2.35 -11.10
C THR A 532 -29.94 -1.92 -12.38
N ASP A 533 -30.36 -0.67 -12.50
CA ASP A 533 -31.10 -0.20 -13.69
C ASP A 533 -30.18 0.01 -14.90
N GLY A 534 -28.95 0.48 -14.67
CA GLY A 534 -28.03 0.85 -15.75
C GLY A 534 -27.24 -0.32 -16.34
N LEU A 535 -26.70 -1.19 -15.50
CA LEU A 535 -25.90 -2.34 -15.94
C LEU A 535 -26.63 -3.68 -15.83
N GLY A 536 -27.81 -3.72 -15.21
CA GLY A 536 -28.54 -4.97 -15.03
C GLY A 536 -27.84 -5.95 -14.08
N LEU A 537 -26.98 -5.47 -13.16
CA LEU A 537 -26.29 -6.34 -12.21
C LEU A 537 -27.32 -7.09 -11.36
N ALA A 538 -27.16 -8.41 -11.31
CA ALA A 538 -28.02 -9.27 -10.51
C ALA A 538 -27.83 -9.01 -9.01
N THR A 539 -28.87 -9.31 -8.23
CA THR A 539 -28.90 -9.04 -6.78
C THR A 539 -27.76 -9.73 -6.02
N ASP A 540 -27.39 -10.94 -6.44
CA ASP A 540 -26.29 -11.73 -5.88
C ASP A 540 -24.92 -11.12 -6.24
N GLN A 541 -24.72 -10.65 -7.48
CA GLN A 541 -23.51 -9.92 -7.88
C GLN A 541 -23.32 -8.65 -7.02
N LEU A 542 -24.39 -7.86 -6.87
CA LEU A 542 -24.35 -6.64 -6.04
C LEU A 542 -24.11 -6.96 -4.56
N ALA A 543 -24.72 -8.03 -4.04
CA ALA A 543 -24.49 -8.48 -2.67
C ALA A 543 -23.03 -8.92 -2.47
N ALA A 544 -22.43 -9.61 -3.44
CA ALA A 544 -21.04 -10.02 -3.39
C ALA A 544 -20.08 -8.82 -3.37
N LEU A 545 -20.30 -7.81 -4.22
CA LEU A 545 -19.52 -6.56 -4.20
C LEU A 545 -19.55 -5.87 -2.84
N ARG A 546 -20.75 -5.77 -2.23
CA ARG A 546 -20.96 -5.13 -0.93
C ARG A 546 -20.32 -5.92 0.21
N SER A 547 -20.44 -7.25 0.17
CA SER A 547 -19.85 -8.15 1.16
C SER A 547 -18.32 -8.05 1.16
N ASP A 548 -17.70 -8.13 -0.02
CA ASP A 548 -16.25 -8.02 -0.16
C ASP A 548 -15.75 -6.62 0.27
N HIS A 549 -16.46 -5.55 -0.08
CA HIS A 549 -16.12 -4.20 0.39
C HIS A 549 -16.18 -4.10 1.93
N ALA A 550 -17.23 -4.67 2.54
CA ALA A 550 -17.36 -4.70 3.99
C ALA A 550 -16.24 -5.52 4.65
N ALA A 551 -15.86 -6.67 4.08
CA ALA A 551 -14.78 -7.52 4.58
C ALA A 551 -13.42 -6.81 4.52
N LEU A 552 -13.08 -6.18 3.38
CA LEU A 552 -11.83 -5.41 3.24
C LEU A 552 -11.81 -4.18 4.17
N THR A 553 -12.94 -3.48 4.30
CA THR A 553 -13.08 -2.37 5.24
C THR A 553 -12.91 -2.84 6.68
N ALA A 554 -13.52 -3.96 7.07
CA ALA A 554 -13.39 -4.52 8.42
C ALA A 554 -11.93 -4.91 8.73
N ARG A 555 -11.27 -5.60 7.79
CA ARG A 555 -9.84 -5.91 7.86
C ARG A 555 -8.99 -4.64 7.99
N ARG A 556 -9.38 -3.57 7.31
CA ARG A 556 -8.75 -2.24 7.45
C ARG A 556 -8.97 -1.61 8.81
N VAL A 557 -10.20 -1.53 9.30
CA VAL A 557 -10.54 -0.89 10.58
C VAL A 557 -9.96 -1.68 11.77
N ALA A 558 -9.92 -3.01 11.69
CA ALA A 558 -9.28 -3.86 12.70
C ALA A 558 -7.78 -3.54 12.88
N ARG A 559 -7.11 -3.01 11.85
CA ARG A 559 -5.73 -2.48 11.97
C ARG A 559 -5.65 -1.19 12.77
N GLY A 560 -6.71 -0.39 12.82
CA GLY A 560 -6.71 0.95 13.42
C GLY A 560 -6.87 0.98 14.94
N ARG A 561 -7.73 0.12 15.50
CA ARG A 561 -8.09 0.17 16.94
C ARG A 561 -6.94 -0.13 17.90
N ALA A 562 -5.84 -0.70 17.45
CA ALA A 562 -4.71 -1.04 18.32
C ALA A 562 -3.57 -0.02 18.32
N ALA A 563 -3.61 1.02 17.47
CA ALA A 563 -2.58 2.07 17.46
C ALA A 563 -2.86 3.20 18.48
N GLY A 564 -4.01 3.16 19.16
CA GLY A 564 -4.46 4.19 20.11
C GLY A 564 -4.74 3.65 21.52
N GLY A 565 -4.17 2.48 21.87
CA GLY A 565 -4.20 1.91 23.21
C GLY A 565 -2.85 2.04 23.89
#